data_AF-A0A2N2WHQ2-F1
#
_entry.id   AF-A0A2N2WHQ2-F1
#
_cell.length_a   1.000
_cell.length_b   1.000
_cell.length_c   1.000
_cell.angle_alpha   90.00
_cell.angle_beta   90.00
_cell.angle_gamma   90.00
#
_symmetry.space_group_name_H-M   'P 1'
#
loop_
_entity.id
_entity.type
_entity.pdbx_description
1 polymer ?
#
loop_
_entity_poly.entity_id
_entity_poly.type
_entity_poly.pdbx_seq_one_letter_code
_entity_poly.pdbx_strand_id
1 'polypeptide(L)'
;MKKYQKIICTLFMALSATGLSAQKLDAYNLVLPDTVFVGGGTIYVDSFTTTSTDPTELAFADQFRKAYMFSLQVKNHGELKAVSILNPWQTTCIYKVTENKAEADYIIGGQYNYIAKSEKSFTEDSLKDKRSDVPVVYYRFTASSSAALVGDITVTSAKNGNHLRYFSYSESKNESKTLIMEQPTVSEPTSFYSDLNNRVVNSNTYNLSPRLVVVEYDFPKCKPDNKDLKKEFNDKFKELKDLADAGKVREMAAIYRALQQKEDSQDIHECIGLCYEIIGNYTKAKEEYEKSGNNKRISAINEQIRVRDILVSLGVKVEEGEL
;
A
#
# COMPACT_ATOMS: atom_id res chain seq x y z
N MET A 1 4.80 -15.42 46.57
CA MET A 1 5.12 -14.11 45.95
C MET A 1 4.95 -14.04 44.42
N LYS A 2 5.11 -15.11 43.63
CA LYS A 2 5.02 -15.06 42.16
C LYS A 2 3.61 -14.88 41.53
N LYS A 3 2.53 -14.99 42.32
CA LYS A 3 1.14 -14.80 41.81
C LYS A 3 0.68 -13.34 41.74
N TYR A 4 1.29 -12.44 42.53
CA TYR A 4 0.91 -11.01 42.55
C TYR A 4 1.58 -10.18 41.44
N GLN A 5 2.76 -10.60 40.95
CA GLN A 5 3.43 -9.93 39.82
C GLN A 5 2.65 -10.05 38.50
N LYS A 6 1.97 -11.18 38.26
CA LYS A 6 1.15 -11.35 37.04
C LYS A 6 -0.10 -10.47 37.05
N ILE A 7 -0.74 -10.26 38.21
CA ILE A 7 -1.93 -9.41 38.33
C ILE A 7 -1.56 -7.93 38.13
N ILE A 8 -0.40 -7.49 38.62
CA ILE A 8 0.08 -6.11 38.44
C ILE A 8 0.45 -5.82 36.97
N CYS A 9 1.07 -6.77 36.25
CA CYS A 9 1.34 -6.59 34.82
C CYS A 9 0.06 -6.54 33.97
N THR A 10 -0.97 -7.32 34.29
CA THR A 10 -2.26 -7.26 33.57
C THR A 10 -3.04 -5.99 33.91
N LEU A 11 -2.96 -5.48 35.15
CA LEU A 11 -3.55 -4.18 35.49
C LEU A 11 -2.82 -3.00 34.82
N PHE A 12 -1.49 -3.06 34.69
CA PHE A 12 -0.72 -2.01 34.01
C PHE A 12 -0.93 -1.99 32.48
N MET A 13 -1.17 -3.15 31.85
CA MET A 13 -1.56 -3.22 30.44
C MET A 13 -3.02 -2.80 30.20
N ALA A 14 -3.91 -2.92 31.19
CA ALA A 14 -5.26 -2.38 31.10
C ALA A 14 -5.34 -0.86 31.39
N LEU A 15 -4.41 -0.31 32.19
CA LEU A 15 -4.37 1.13 32.52
C LEU A 15 -3.64 1.99 31.47
N SER A 16 -2.81 1.39 30.62
CA SER A 16 -2.22 2.06 29.45
C SER A 16 -3.15 2.11 28.23
N ALA A 17 -4.31 1.45 28.31
CA ALA A 17 -5.36 1.46 27.30
C ALA A 17 -6.44 2.55 27.54
N THR A 18 -6.15 3.56 28.37
CA THR A 18 -6.94 4.80 28.37
C THR A 18 -6.51 5.66 27.18
N GLY A 19 -6.85 5.17 25.98
CA GLY A 19 -6.49 5.78 24.70
C GLY A 19 -6.72 7.29 24.71
N LEU A 20 -5.70 8.03 24.30
CA LEU A 20 -5.74 9.49 24.13
C LEU A 20 -6.72 9.92 23.03
N SER A 21 -7.17 9.00 22.18
CA SER A 21 -8.16 9.23 21.13
C SER A 21 -9.60 8.90 21.53
N ALA A 22 -10.54 9.70 21.03
CA ALA A 22 -11.98 9.60 21.20
C ALA A 22 -12.61 8.68 20.15
N GLN A 23 -12.23 8.86 18.88
CA GLN A 23 -12.63 8.05 17.75
C GLN A 23 -11.41 7.71 16.91
N LYS A 24 -11.46 6.56 16.24
CA LYS A 24 -10.50 6.15 15.23
C LYS A 24 -11.24 6.01 13.91
N LEU A 25 -10.62 6.46 12.84
CA LEU A 25 -11.17 6.32 11.50
C LEU A 25 -10.04 6.02 10.52
N ASP A 26 -10.17 4.94 9.76
CA ASP A 26 -9.26 4.63 8.68
C ASP A 26 -9.70 5.38 7.41
N ALA A 27 -8.78 6.08 6.78
CA ALA A 27 -8.99 6.73 5.48
C ALA A 27 -7.72 6.63 4.64
N TYR A 28 -7.85 6.93 3.35
CA TYR A 28 -6.70 6.92 2.44
C TYR A 28 -5.98 8.26 2.39
N ASN A 29 -4.66 8.17 2.38
CA ASN A 29 -3.80 9.24 1.85
C ASN A 29 -3.18 8.79 0.54
N LEU A 30 -3.01 9.74 -0.37
CA LEU A 30 -2.27 9.51 -1.60
C LEU A 30 -0.78 9.68 -1.33
N VAL A 31 -0.01 8.65 -1.68
CA VAL A 31 1.44 8.71 -1.72
C VAL A 31 1.86 8.71 -3.18
N LEU A 32 2.51 9.80 -3.61
CA LEU A 32 3.09 9.89 -4.94
C LEU A 32 4.31 8.95 -5.05
N PRO A 33 4.61 8.48 -6.27
CA PRO A 33 5.85 7.76 -6.51
C PRO A 33 7.06 8.67 -6.25
N ASP A 34 8.22 8.08 -5.93
CA ASP A 34 9.48 8.82 -5.72
C ASP A 34 9.88 9.65 -6.95
N THR A 35 9.40 9.26 -8.13
CA THR A 35 9.60 10.01 -9.36
C THR A 35 8.28 10.36 -10.01
N VAL A 36 8.06 11.67 -10.15
CA VAL A 36 7.00 12.26 -10.96
C VAL A 36 7.66 13.01 -12.12
N PHE A 37 7.29 12.69 -13.35
CA PHE A 37 7.81 13.38 -14.52
C PHE A 37 7.07 14.70 -14.72
N VAL A 38 7.83 15.76 -14.99
CA VAL A 38 7.33 17.13 -15.07
C VAL A 38 6.29 17.26 -16.18
N GLY A 39 5.13 17.86 -15.87
CA GLY A 39 4.03 18.09 -16.81
C GLY A 39 3.10 16.89 -17.02
N GLY A 40 3.31 15.79 -16.29
CA GLY A 40 2.60 14.55 -16.54
C GLY A 40 2.92 14.05 -17.94
N GLY A 41 1.94 13.42 -18.60
CA GLY A 41 2.01 13.11 -20.02
C GLY A 41 1.56 11.71 -20.37
N THR A 42 1.89 11.31 -21.59
CA THR A 42 1.50 10.03 -22.17
C THR A 42 2.63 9.02 -22.07
N ILE A 43 2.36 7.84 -21.54
CA ILE A 43 3.31 6.74 -21.40
C ILE A 43 2.99 5.65 -22.42
N TYR A 44 4.02 5.22 -23.15
CA TYR A 44 4.01 3.99 -23.92
C TYR A 44 4.91 2.95 -23.24
N VAL A 45 4.44 1.70 -23.16
CA VAL A 45 5.26 0.59 -22.66
C VAL A 45 5.70 -0.23 -23.86
N ASP A 46 7.01 -0.21 -24.13
CA ASP A 46 7.65 -0.98 -25.18
C ASP A 46 7.74 -2.46 -24.79
N SER A 47 8.02 -3.30 -25.80
CA SER A 47 8.27 -4.71 -25.56
C SER A 47 9.55 -4.89 -24.75
N PHE A 48 9.46 -5.64 -23.66
CA PHE A 48 10.63 -6.02 -22.87
C PHE A 48 11.46 -7.06 -23.63
N THR A 49 12.77 -6.94 -23.56
CA THR A 49 13.68 -7.82 -24.28
C THR A 49 14.25 -8.91 -23.37
N THR A 50 14.56 -10.06 -23.93
CA THR A 50 15.27 -11.14 -23.22
C THR A 50 16.37 -11.69 -24.11
N THR A 51 17.42 -12.23 -23.50
CA THR A 51 18.44 -12.99 -24.22
C THR A 51 18.06 -14.47 -24.39
N SER A 52 16.97 -14.93 -23.77
CA SER A 52 16.52 -16.31 -23.92
C SER A 52 15.97 -16.59 -25.32
N THR A 53 16.25 -17.79 -25.82
CA THR A 53 15.68 -18.31 -27.06
C THR A 53 14.45 -19.20 -26.82
N ASP A 54 14.04 -19.40 -25.56
CA ASP A 54 12.87 -20.21 -25.21
C ASP A 54 11.58 -19.50 -25.68
N PRO A 55 10.75 -20.12 -26.52
CA PRO A 55 9.49 -19.53 -26.99
C PRO A 55 8.52 -19.13 -25.85
N THR A 56 8.55 -19.86 -24.73
CA THR A 56 7.74 -19.60 -23.53
C THR A 56 8.21 -18.32 -22.84
N GLU A 57 9.53 -18.11 -22.78
CA GLU A 57 10.09 -16.86 -22.30
C GLU A 57 9.76 -15.73 -23.26
N LEU A 58 9.93 -15.89 -24.58
CA LEU A 58 9.59 -14.84 -25.55
C LEU A 58 8.13 -14.37 -25.50
N ALA A 59 7.18 -15.28 -25.22
CA ALA A 59 5.78 -14.94 -25.00
C ALA A 59 5.56 -14.04 -23.76
N PHE A 60 6.52 -13.97 -22.84
CA PHE A 60 6.47 -13.10 -21.65
C PHE A 60 6.42 -11.64 -21.99
N ALA A 61 7.23 -11.20 -22.96
CA ALA A 61 7.46 -9.79 -23.21
C ALA A 61 6.13 -9.03 -23.40
N ASP A 62 5.21 -9.65 -24.14
CA ASP A 62 3.88 -9.11 -24.40
C ASP A 62 2.97 -9.18 -23.17
N GLN A 63 2.99 -10.28 -22.41
CA GLN A 63 2.20 -10.43 -21.18
C GLN A 63 2.67 -9.44 -20.09
N PHE A 64 3.98 -9.29 -19.91
CA PHE A 64 4.60 -8.37 -18.99
C PHE A 64 4.27 -6.93 -19.37
N ARG A 65 4.45 -6.57 -20.65
CA ARG A 65 4.04 -5.26 -21.18
C ARG A 65 2.57 -4.97 -20.88
N LYS A 66 1.65 -5.89 -21.22
CA LYS A 66 0.21 -5.72 -20.98
C LYS A 66 -0.13 -5.57 -19.50
N ALA A 67 0.48 -6.40 -18.65
CA ALA A 67 0.30 -6.32 -17.20
C ALA A 67 0.81 -4.97 -16.65
N TYR A 68 1.95 -4.48 -17.13
CA TYR A 68 2.52 -3.19 -16.74
C TYR A 68 1.70 -2.00 -17.25
N MET A 69 1.17 -2.07 -18.48
CA MET A 69 0.24 -1.05 -19.00
C MET A 69 -1.04 -1.01 -18.17
N PHE A 70 -1.61 -2.18 -17.88
CA PHE A 70 -2.80 -2.29 -17.04
C PHE A 70 -2.54 -1.72 -15.65
N SER A 71 -1.42 -2.09 -15.02
CA SER A 71 -1.08 -1.61 -13.68
C SER A 71 -0.93 -0.09 -13.64
N LEU A 72 -0.29 0.55 -14.63
CA LEU A 72 -0.17 2.01 -14.69
C LEU A 72 -1.52 2.74 -14.78
N GLN A 73 -2.57 2.08 -15.30
CA GLN A 73 -3.93 2.62 -15.42
C GLN A 73 -4.80 2.38 -14.17
N VAL A 74 -4.36 1.57 -13.22
CA VAL A 74 -5.12 1.30 -12.00
C VAL A 74 -5.16 2.56 -11.13
N LYS A 75 -6.38 3.03 -10.86
CA LYS A 75 -6.67 4.25 -10.09
C LYS A 75 -6.52 4.08 -8.58
N ASN A 76 -6.60 2.85 -8.08
CA ASN A 76 -6.74 2.54 -6.66
C ASN A 76 -5.64 1.60 -6.16
N HIS A 77 -4.39 1.84 -6.57
CA HIS A 77 -3.26 1.07 -6.05
C HIS A 77 -3.20 1.14 -4.54
N GLY A 78 -3.05 0.01 -3.86
CA GLY A 78 -2.98 -0.04 -2.40
C GLY A 78 -4.33 0.04 -1.67
N GLU A 79 -5.45 0.10 -2.38
CA GLU A 79 -6.79 0.07 -1.77
C GLU A 79 -7.07 -1.27 -1.06
N LEU A 80 -7.50 -1.18 0.20
CA LEU A 80 -8.13 -2.24 0.97
C LEU A 80 -9.67 -2.13 0.90
N LYS A 81 -10.35 -3.24 0.61
CA LYS A 81 -11.82 -3.28 0.40
C LYS A 81 -12.68 -2.77 1.59
N ALA A 82 -12.11 -2.59 2.77
CA ALA A 82 -12.82 -2.20 3.98
C ALA A 82 -12.78 -0.69 4.28
N VAL A 83 -12.00 0.10 3.55
CA VAL A 83 -11.84 1.55 3.78
C VAL A 83 -12.45 2.32 2.61
N SER A 84 -13.30 3.30 2.90
CA SER A 84 -13.97 4.12 1.89
C SER A 84 -13.05 5.18 1.31
N ILE A 85 -13.14 5.42 0.01
CA ILE A 85 -12.47 6.54 -0.66
C ILE A 85 -13.34 7.79 -0.47
N LEU A 86 -12.92 8.68 0.42
CA LEU A 86 -13.65 9.90 0.77
C LEU A 86 -13.17 11.13 -0.02
N ASN A 87 -11.97 11.05 -0.59
CA ASN A 87 -11.38 12.07 -1.45
C ASN A 87 -11.21 11.52 -2.88
N PRO A 88 -12.10 11.88 -3.82
CA PRO A 88 -12.11 11.28 -5.16
C PRO A 88 -10.84 11.53 -5.98
N TRP A 89 -10.19 12.69 -5.82
CA TRP A 89 -9.03 13.04 -6.64
C TRP A 89 -7.75 12.28 -6.22
N GLN A 90 -7.75 11.60 -5.07
CA GLN A 90 -6.69 10.66 -4.69
C GLN A 90 -6.62 9.43 -5.62
N THR A 91 -7.68 9.14 -6.37
CA THR A 91 -7.70 8.01 -7.33
C THR A 91 -7.23 8.41 -8.73
N THR A 92 -6.61 9.58 -8.87
CA THR A 92 -6.23 10.10 -10.19
C THR A 92 -4.92 9.47 -10.67
N CYS A 93 -4.93 8.96 -11.91
CA CYS A 93 -3.71 8.58 -12.61
C CYS A 93 -2.95 9.84 -13.05
N ILE A 94 -1.66 9.92 -12.74
CA ILE A 94 -0.80 11.05 -13.15
C ILE A 94 -0.26 10.94 -14.58
N TYR A 95 -0.45 9.79 -15.22
CA TYR A 95 -0.06 9.53 -16.61
C TYR A 95 -1.21 8.92 -17.40
N LYS A 96 -1.25 9.23 -18.69
CA LYS A 96 -2.14 8.58 -19.65
C LYS A 96 -1.37 7.48 -20.36
N VAL A 97 -1.81 6.24 -20.27
CA VAL A 97 -1.17 5.15 -21.04
C VAL A 97 -1.71 5.16 -22.49
N THR A 98 -0.81 5.04 -23.48
CA THR A 98 -1.15 4.93 -24.92
C THR A 98 -0.59 3.65 -25.52
N GLU A 99 -1.25 3.15 -26.57
CA GLU A 99 -0.76 2.07 -27.44
C GLU A 99 0.05 2.62 -28.63
N ASN A 100 0.02 3.94 -28.88
CA ASN A 100 0.73 4.57 -29.98
C ASN A 100 2.05 5.19 -29.50
N LYS A 101 3.18 4.54 -29.82
CA LYS A 101 4.52 5.01 -29.45
C LYS A 101 4.82 6.45 -29.92
N ALA A 102 4.21 6.90 -31.02
CA ALA A 102 4.43 8.26 -31.55
C ALA A 102 3.71 9.36 -30.74
N GLU A 103 2.72 9.00 -29.93
CA GLU A 103 1.99 9.92 -29.04
C GLU A 103 2.60 9.99 -27.64
N ALA A 104 3.60 9.16 -27.37
CA ALA A 104 4.20 9.04 -26.05
C ALA A 104 5.13 10.21 -25.75
N ASP A 105 5.05 10.73 -24.52
CA ASP A 105 6.06 11.62 -23.95
C ASP A 105 7.20 10.81 -23.31
N TYR A 106 6.86 9.63 -22.78
CA TYR A 106 7.79 8.70 -22.15
C TYR A 106 7.61 7.28 -22.66
N ILE A 107 8.73 6.59 -22.81
CA ILE A 107 8.78 5.18 -23.21
C ILE A 107 9.37 4.38 -22.05
N ILE A 108 8.61 3.38 -21.59
CA ILE A 108 9.05 2.41 -20.61
C ILE A 108 9.46 1.14 -21.36
N GLY A 109 10.67 0.64 -21.13
CA GLY A 109 11.12 -0.64 -21.67
C GLY A 109 12.13 -1.29 -20.74
N GLY A 110 12.87 -2.28 -21.21
CA GLY A 110 13.94 -2.89 -20.42
C GLY A 110 14.22 -4.33 -20.80
N GLN A 111 14.88 -5.04 -19.91
CA GLN A 111 15.23 -6.44 -20.09
C GLN A 111 14.64 -7.31 -18.98
N TYR A 112 14.45 -8.59 -19.28
CA TYR A 112 14.12 -9.61 -18.31
C TYR A 112 14.81 -10.93 -18.64
N ASN A 113 15.05 -11.73 -17.61
CA ASN A 113 15.53 -13.10 -17.70
C ASN A 113 14.75 -13.96 -16.71
N TYR A 114 14.21 -15.07 -17.20
CA TYR A 114 13.51 -16.05 -16.38
C TYR A 114 14.40 -17.27 -16.16
N ILE A 115 14.78 -17.50 -14.91
CA ILE A 115 15.72 -18.55 -14.53
C ILE A 115 14.92 -19.65 -13.82
N ALA A 116 14.67 -20.76 -14.49
CA ALA A 116 13.98 -21.91 -13.94
C ALA A 116 14.94 -23.06 -13.62
N LYS A 117 14.71 -23.73 -12.48
CA LYS A 117 15.47 -24.89 -12.05
C LYS A 117 14.55 -25.90 -11.38
N SER A 118 14.64 -27.16 -11.81
CA SER A 118 13.93 -28.29 -11.21
C SER A 118 14.96 -29.36 -10.84
N GLU A 119 14.90 -29.86 -9.61
CA GLU A 119 15.84 -30.85 -9.09
C GLU A 119 15.12 -31.95 -8.31
N LYS A 120 15.56 -33.19 -8.52
CA LYS A 120 15.17 -34.36 -7.72
C LYS A 120 16.42 -34.99 -7.13
N SER A 121 16.40 -35.27 -5.84
CA SER A 121 17.49 -35.92 -5.12
C SER A 121 16.95 -36.96 -4.16
N PHE A 122 17.83 -37.87 -3.72
CA PHE A 122 17.51 -38.78 -2.63
C PHE A 122 18.70 -38.95 -1.69
N THR A 123 18.41 -39.23 -0.44
CA THR A 123 19.40 -39.63 0.57
C THR A 123 18.98 -40.96 1.16
N GLU A 124 19.93 -41.89 1.24
CA GLU A 124 19.76 -43.14 1.98
C GLU A 124 20.03 -42.89 3.46
N ASP A 125 19.10 -43.32 4.32
CA ASP A 125 19.25 -43.30 5.77
C ASP A 125 19.07 -44.71 6.33
N SER A 126 19.64 -44.94 7.51
CA SER A 126 19.44 -46.18 8.24
C SER A 126 18.98 -45.91 9.66
N LEU A 127 18.03 -46.73 10.14
CA LEU A 127 17.61 -46.76 11.52
C LEU A 127 18.01 -48.10 12.12
N LYS A 128 18.74 -48.05 13.23
CA LYS A 128 19.02 -49.25 14.02
C LYS A 128 17.75 -49.62 14.79
N ASP A 129 17.13 -50.74 14.42
CA ASP A 129 16.01 -51.29 15.17
C ASP A 129 16.53 -51.76 16.55
N LYS A 130 15.78 -51.49 17.62
CA LYS A 130 16.11 -51.99 18.96
C LYS A 130 15.78 -53.48 19.12
N ARG A 131 15.01 -54.05 18.18
CA ARG A 131 14.54 -55.45 18.20
C ARG A 131 15.32 -56.38 17.26
N SER A 132 16.18 -55.84 16.41
CA SER A 132 16.96 -56.59 15.42
C SER A 132 18.31 -55.92 15.17
N ASP A 133 19.37 -56.71 15.02
CA ASP A 133 20.69 -56.20 14.62
C ASP A 133 20.77 -55.79 13.14
N VAL A 134 19.70 -56.04 12.36
CA VAL A 134 19.62 -55.64 10.96
C VAL A 134 19.12 -54.18 10.86
N PRO A 135 19.90 -53.25 10.26
CA PRO A 135 19.45 -51.87 10.07
C PRO A 135 18.29 -51.80 9.07
N VAL A 136 17.26 -51.02 9.41
CA VAL A 136 16.20 -50.68 8.48
C VAL A 136 16.68 -49.51 7.62
N VAL A 137 16.90 -49.77 6.34
CA VAL A 137 17.27 -48.76 5.35
C VAL A 137 16.01 -48.13 4.77
N TYR A 138 15.98 -46.80 4.69
CA TYR A 138 14.91 -46.07 4.03
C TYR A 138 15.50 -44.90 3.23
N TYR A 139 14.76 -44.47 2.22
CA TYR A 139 15.17 -43.37 1.36
C TYR A 139 14.31 -42.14 1.65
N ARG A 140 14.96 -40.98 1.77
CA ARG A 140 14.28 -39.68 1.72
C ARG A 140 14.44 -39.14 0.31
N PHE A 141 13.33 -38.96 -0.37
CA PHE A 141 13.31 -38.31 -1.69
C PHE A 141 12.93 -36.86 -1.51
N THR A 142 13.66 -35.98 -2.17
CA THR A 142 13.38 -34.54 -2.22
C THR A 142 13.16 -34.13 -3.66
N ALA A 143 12.08 -33.40 -3.91
CA ALA A 143 11.85 -32.69 -5.16
C ALA A 143 11.80 -31.20 -4.85
N SER A 144 12.49 -30.41 -5.66
CA SER A 144 12.48 -28.96 -5.56
C SER A 144 12.32 -28.32 -6.92
N SER A 145 11.61 -27.21 -6.93
CA SER A 145 11.35 -26.39 -8.10
C SER A 145 11.59 -24.95 -7.70
N SER A 146 12.27 -24.20 -8.54
CA SER A 146 12.51 -22.78 -8.31
C SER A 146 12.48 -22.01 -9.62
N ALA A 147 12.02 -20.77 -9.53
CA ALA A 147 12.08 -19.81 -10.60
C ALA A 147 12.50 -18.46 -10.06
N ALA A 148 13.28 -17.72 -10.84
CA ALA A 148 13.59 -16.32 -10.58
C ALA A 148 13.31 -15.49 -11.83
N LEU A 149 12.81 -14.27 -11.63
CA LEU A 149 12.59 -13.28 -12.66
C LEU A 149 13.44 -12.06 -12.31
N VAL A 150 14.45 -11.81 -13.12
CA VAL A 150 15.43 -10.74 -12.90
C VAL A 150 15.54 -9.85 -14.12
N GLY A 151 15.77 -8.56 -13.92
CA GLY A 151 15.91 -7.64 -15.05
C GLY A 151 15.89 -6.19 -14.61
N ASP A 152 15.62 -5.34 -15.60
CA ASP A 152 15.59 -3.90 -15.44
C ASP A 152 14.43 -3.26 -16.21
N ILE A 153 13.98 -2.12 -15.69
CA ILE A 153 13.03 -1.23 -16.33
C ILE A 153 13.72 0.11 -16.52
N THR A 154 13.67 0.62 -17.74
CA THR A 154 14.17 1.93 -18.12
C THR A 154 13.02 2.82 -18.52
N VAL A 155 13.08 4.08 -18.12
CA VAL A 155 12.17 5.12 -18.60
C VAL A 155 12.98 6.13 -19.38
N THR A 156 12.57 6.38 -20.61
CA THR A 156 13.23 7.31 -21.54
C THR A 156 12.27 8.38 -22.00
N SER A 157 12.76 9.59 -22.25
CA SER A 157 11.97 10.63 -22.90
C SER A 157 11.84 10.32 -24.38
N ALA A 158 10.61 10.29 -24.90
CA ALA A 158 10.36 10.06 -26.33
C ALA A 158 10.90 11.21 -27.21
N LYS A 159 10.98 12.43 -26.66
CA LYS A 159 11.43 13.63 -27.39
C LYS A 159 12.91 13.61 -27.76
N ASN A 160 13.77 13.11 -26.87
CA ASN A 160 15.23 13.19 -27.05
C ASN A 160 15.97 11.88 -26.78
N GLY A 161 15.27 10.82 -26.37
CA GLY A 161 15.86 9.52 -26.06
C GLY A 161 16.65 9.47 -24.76
N ASN A 162 16.65 10.54 -23.95
CA ASN A 162 17.41 10.57 -22.70
C ASN A 162 16.83 9.58 -21.69
N HIS A 163 17.71 8.82 -21.04
CA HIS A 163 17.36 8.01 -19.88
C HIS A 163 16.96 8.92 -18.71
N LEU A 164 15.75 8.71 -18.20
CA LEU A 164 15.20 9.44 -17.08
C LEU A 164 15.31 8.63 -15.79
N ARG A 165 15.00 7.33 -15.86
CA ARG A 165 15.01 6.42 -14.71
C ARG A 165 15.40 5.00 -15.10
N TYR A 166 15.87 4.29 -14.08
CA TYR A 166 16.29 2.90 -14.13
C TYR A 166 15.85 2.21 -12.84
N PHE A 167 15.23 1.03 -12.96
CA PHE A 167 14.82 0.20 -11.84
C PHE A 167 15.29 -1.23 -12.10
N SER A 168 16.05 -1.82 -11.18
CA SER A 168 16.34 -3.26 -11.23
C SER A 168 15.32 -4.03 -10.40
N TYR A 169 14.93 -5.20 -10.85
CA TYR A 169 14.08 -6.10 -10.09
C TYR A 169 14.64 -7.52 -10.06
N SER A 170 14.33 -8.23 -8.99
CA SER A 170 14.72 -9.62 -8.78
C SER A 170 13.72 -10.29 -7.85
N GLU A 171 12.80 -11.05 -8.42
CA GLU A 171 11.82 -11.84 -7.68
C GLU A 171 12.13 -13.32 -7.83
N SER A 172 11.90 -14.10 -6.77
CA SER A 172 12.07 -15.55 -6.84
C SER A 172 10.99 -16.30 -6.06
N LYS A 173 10.75 -17.53 -6.50
CA LYS A 173 9.81 -18.45 -5.88
C LYS A 173 10.40 -19.85 -5.90
N ASN A 174 10.25 -20.55 -4.79
CA ASN A 174 10.68 -21.94 -4.66
C ASN A 174 9.59 -22.77 -3.98
N GLU A 175 9.56 -24.04 -4.32
CA GLU A 175 8.78 -25.09 -3.66
C GLU A 175 9.69 -26.30 -3.47
N SER A 176 9.66 -26.89 -2.29
CA SER A 176 10.43 -28.09 -1.98
C SER A 176 9.61 -29.02 -1.10
N LYS A 177 9.65 -30.30 -1.42
CA LYS A 177 8.95 -31.34 -0.69
C LYS A 177 9.84 -32.55 -0.53
N THR A 178 9.85 -33.11 0.68
CA THR A 178 10.60 -34.32 1.02
C THR A 178 9.65 -35.37 1.57
N LEU A 179 9.72 -36.59 1.04
CA LEU A 179 8.93 -37.73 1.49
C LEU A 179 9.84 -38.94 1.74
N ILE A 180 9.38 -39.84 2.62
CA ILE A 180 10.08 -41.08 2.98
C ILE A 180 9.49 -42.21 2.15
N MET A 181 10.34 -42.99 1.48
CA MET A 181 9.95 -44.15 0.66
C MET A 181 8.97 -43.84 -0.48
N GLU A 182 8.72 -42.57 -0.77
CA GLU A 182 7.80 -42.08 -1.80
C GLU A 182 8.45 -40.89 -2.52
N GLN A 183 8.27 -40.79 -3.84
CA GLN A 183 8.76 -39.66 -4.61
C GLN A 183 7.80 -38.46 -4.48
N PRO A 184 8.26 -37.31 -3.95
CA PRO A 184 7.43 -36.11 -3.89
C PRO A 184 7.22 -35.50 -5.27
N THR A 185 6.07 -34.85 -5.42
CA THR A 185 5.76 -33.96 -6.54
C THR A 185 5.66 -32.54 -6.01
N VAL A 186 6.26 -31.60 -6.75
CA VAL A 186 6.16 -30.15 -6.56
C VAL A 186 5.69 -29.52 -7.87
N SER A 187 5.23 -28.28 -7.84
CA SER A 187 4.80 -27.57 -9.04
C SER A 187 5.98 -27.33 -9.99
N GLU A 188 5.76 -27.46 -11.29
CA GLU A 188 6.77 -27.13 -12.31
C GLU A 188 7.17 -25.64 -12.22
N PRO A 189 8.43 -25.26 -12.46
CA PRO A 189 8.87 -23.87 -12.35
C PRO A 189 7.99 -22.89 -13.15
N THR A 190 7.56 -23.29 -14.35
CA THR A 190 6.70 -22.50 -15.24
C THR A 190 5.37 -22.07 -14.59
N SER A 191 4.87 -22.83 -13.60
CA SER A 191 3.69 -22.45 -12.83
C SER A 191 3.90 -21.22 -11.94
N PHE A 192 5.15 -20.90 -11.58
CA PHE A 192 5.49 -19.73 -10.76
C PHE A 192 5.47 -18.42 -11.55
N TYR A 193 5.42 -18.52 -12.86
CA TYR A 193 5.62 -17.40 -13.76
C TYR A 193 4.60 -16.28 -13.57
N SER A 194 3.30 -16.59 -13.53
CA SER A 194 2.24 -15.58 -13.34
C SER A 194 2.37 -14.86 -11.99
N ASP A 195 2.73 -15.59 -10.93
CA ASP A 195 2.97 -15.01 -9.60
C ASP A 195 4.19 -14.07 -9.62
N LEU A 196 5.31 -14.52 -10.18
CA LEU A 196 6.52 -13.69 -10.32
C LEU A 196 6.27 -12.43 -11.15
N ASN A 197 5.54 -12.57 -12.27
CA ASN A 197 5.12 -11.45 -13.10
C ASN A 197 4.34 -10.41 -12.29
N ASN A 198 3.29 -10.86 -11.59
CA ASN A 198 2.45 -9.98 -10.78
C ASN A 198 3.25 -9.29 -9.68
N ARG A 199 4.20 -9.99 -9.04
CA ARG A 199 5.08 -9.39 -8.01
C ARG A 199 5.96 -8.29 -8.60
N VAL A 200 6.64 -8.55 -9.72
CA VAL A 200 7.51 -7.57 -10.38
C VAL A 200 6.69 -6.37 -10.87
N VAL A 201 5.56 -6.62 -11.55
CA VAL A 201 4.70 -5.54 -12.04
C VAL A 201 4.21 -4.69 -10.88
N ASN A 202 3.65 -5.29 -9.81
CA ASN A 202 3.13 -4.56 -8.67
C ASN A 202 4.22 -3.76 -7.93
N SER A 203 5.38 -4.37 -7.67
CA SER A 203 6.47 -3.69 -6.96
C SER A 203 7.04 -2.51 -7.74
N ASN A 204 7.16 -2.63 -9.06
CA ASN A 204 7.69 -1.56 -9.90
C ASN A 204 6.66 -0.51 -10.29
N THR A 205 5.38 -0.85 -10.30
CA THR A 205 4.32 0.13 -10.61
C THR A 205 4.29 1.23 -9.54
N TYR A 206 4.60 0.93 -8.28
CA TYR A 206 4.69 1.96 -7.23
C TYR A 206 5.81 2.99 -7.44
N ASN A 207 6.78 2.71 -8.32
CA ASN A 207 7.80 3.69 -8.68
C ASN A 207 7.30 4.75 -9.67
N LEU A 208 6.14 4.54 -10.29
CA LEU A 208 5.59 5.39 -11.34
C LEU A 208 4.12 5.75 -11.13
N SER A 209 3.37 5.00 -10.33
CA SER A 209 1.96 5.27 -10.06
C SER A 209 1.77 5.67 -8.59
N PRO A 210 0.90 6.66 -8.32
CA PRO A 210 0.47 6.95 -6.97
C PRO A 210 -0.19 5.74 -6.33
N ARG A 211 -0.09 5.65 -5.01
CA ARG A 211 -0.76 4.62 -4.22
C ARG A 211 -1.56 5.23 -3.08
N LEU A 212 -2.69 4.62 -2.81
CA LEU A 212 -3.48 4.83 -1.61
C LEU A 212 -2.83 4.05 -0.48
N VAL A 213 -2.60 4.74 0.64
CA VAL A 213 -2.11 4.15 1.88
C VAL A 213 -3.13 4.43 2.96
N VAL A 214 -3.55 3.39 3.68
CA VAL A 214 -4.47 3.54 4.82
C VAL A 214 -3.73 4.26 5.94
N VAL A 215 -4.35 5.32 6.44
CA VAL A 215 -3.92 6.08 7.60
C VAL A 215 -5.03 6.02 8.64
N GLU A 216 -4.67 5.63 9.86
CA GLU A 216 -5.56 5.67 11.01
C GLU A 216 -5.58 7.10 11.58
N TYR A 217 -6.74 7.73 11.56
CA TYR A 217 -6.98 9.05 12.13
C TYR A 217 -7.50 8.92 13.55
N ASP A 218 -6.63 9.25 14.50
CA ASP A 218 -6.98 9.40 15.92
C ASP A 218 -7.56 10.80 16.20
N PHE A 219 -8.86 10.87 16.48
CA PHE A 219 -9.53 12.10 16.92
C PHE A 219 -9.22 12.38 18.39
N PRO A 220 -8.80 13.60 18.78
CA PRO A 220 -8.54 13.92 20.16
C PRO A 220 -9.84 13.89 20.99
N LYS A 221 -9.70 13.58 22.29
CA LYS A 221 -10.80 13.75 23.24
C LYS A 221 -11.01 15.22 23.53
N CYS A 222 -12.05 15.82 22.94
CA CYS A 222 -12.46 17.17 23.28
C CYS A 222 -12.81 17.26 24.77
N LYS A 223 -12.17 18.21 25.47
CA LYS A 223 -12.49 18.51 26.87
C LYS A 223 -13.01 19.94 26.98
N PRO A 224 -14.30 20.17 26.70
CA PRO A 224 -14.91 21.48 26.93
C PRO A 224 -14.70 21.93 28.38
N ASP A 225 -14.32 23.19 28.58
CA ASP A 225 -14.17 23.79 29.90
C ASP A 225 -15.54 23.94 30.58
N ASN A 226 -16.59 24.16 29.79
CA ASN A 226 -17.95 24.22 30.27
C ASN A 226 -18.48 22.80 30.63
N LYS A 227 -18.90 22.63 31.89
CA LYS A 227 -19.44 21.35 32.40
C LYS A 227 -20.67 20.86 31.64
N ASP A 228 -21.55 21.76 31.19
CA ASP A 228 -22.76 21.40 30.46
C ASP A 228 -22.42 20.93 29.04
N LEU A 229 -21.47 21.60 28.38
CA LEU A 229 -20.95 21.18 27.07
C LEU A 229 -20.19 19.87 27.16
N LYS A 230 -19.46 19.64 28.25
CA LYS A 230 -18.80 18.36 28.50
C LYS A 230 -19.81 17.21 28.61
N LYS A 231 -20.96 17.43 29.24
CA LYS A 231 -22.03 16.43 29.29
C LYS A 231 -22.61 16.18 27.90
N GLU A 232 -22.93 17.24 27.17
CA GLU A 232 -23.44 17.15 25.79
C GLU A 232 -22.45 16.41 24.86
N PHE A 233 -21.16 16.71 24.95
CA PHE A 233 -20.12 16.01 24.21
C PHE A 233 -20.10 14.51 24.52
N ASN A 234 -20.17 14.15 25.80
CA ASN A 234 -20.22 12.74 26.21
C ASN A 234 -21.49 12.03 25.69
N ASP A 235 -22.63 12.72 25.66
CA ASP A 235 -23.86 12.19 25.09
C ASP A 235 -23.72 11.96 23.57
N LYS A 236 -23.00 12.86 22.89
CA LYS A 236 -22.68 12.77 21.45
C LYS A 236 -21.52 11.82 21.13
N PHE A 237 -20.76 11.38 22.12
CA PHE A 237 -19.57 10.54 21.91
C PHE A 237 -19.90 9.23 21.22
N LYS A 238 -21.00 8.59 21.62
CA LYS A 238 -21.47 7.34 20.98
C LYS A 238 -21.87 7.58 19.53
N GLU A 239 -22.60 8.67 19.27
CA GLU A 239 -23.00 9.06 17.91
C GLU A 239 -21.76 9.33 17.02
N LEU A 240 -20.78 10.08 17.51
CA LEU A 240 -19.51 10.32 16.80
C LEU A 240 -18.76 9.03 16.50
N LYS A 241 -18.76 8.07 17.44
CA LYS A 241 -18.14 6.76 17.22
C LYS A 241 -18.89 5.96 16.15
N ASP A 242 -20.22 5.88 16.24
CA ASP A 242 -21.04 5.16 15.27
C ASP A 242 -20.90 5.78 13.86
N LEU A 243 -20.75 7.10 13.77
CA LEU A 243 -20.48 7.80 12.50
C LEU A 243 -19.06 7.53 11.99
N ALA A 244 -18.06 7.47 12.87
CA ALA A 244 -16.68 7.13 12.50
C ALA A 244 -16.59 5.70 11.95
N ASP A 245 -17.20 4.73 12.66
CA ASP A 245 -17.28 3.32 12.24
C ASP A 245 -18.03 3.17 10.89
N ALA A 246 -18.95 4.10 10.59
CA ALA A 246 -19.69 4.15 9.32
C ALA A 246 -19.00 5.00 8.23
N GLY A 247 -17.86 5.65 8.50
CA GLY A 247 -17.18 6.55 7.56
C GLY A 247 -17.94 7.84 7.23
N LYS A 248 -18.86 8.26 8.11
CA LYS A 248 -19.77 9.41 7.95
C LYS A 248 -19.14 10.73 8.40
N VAL A 249 -18.05 11.11 7.72
CA VAL A 249 -17.18 12.22 8.14
C VAL A 249 -17.87 13.58 8.09
N ARG A 250 -18.78 13.80 7.14
CA ARG A 250 -19.55 15.05 7.02
C ARG A 250 -20.50 15.23 8.21
N GLU A 251 -21.19 14.16 8.61
CA GLU A 251 -22.05 14.19 9.78
C GLU A 251 -21.25 14.39 11.08
N MET A 252 -20.05 13.77 11.19
CA MET A 252 -19.14 14.03 12.32
C MET A 252 -18.75 15.52 12.38
N ALA A 253 -18.37 16.11 11.25
CA ALA A 253 -18.03 17.51 11.15
C ALA A 253 -19.17 18.44 11.56
N ALA A 254 -20.41 18.12 11.18
CA ALA A 254 -21.59 18.88 11.58
C ALA A 254 -21.76 18.91 13.11
N ILE A 255 -21.52 17.77 13.79
CA ILE A 255 -21.52 17.71 15.26
C ILE A 255 -20.41 18.58 15.84
N TYR A 256 -19.17 18.47 15.34
CA TYR A 256 -18.07 19.29 15.83
C TYR A 256 -18.28 20.79 15.60
N ARG A 257 -18.85 21.20 14.46
CA ARG A 257 -19.23 22.60 14.18
C ARG A 257 -20.30 23.11 15.13
N ALA A 258 -21.31 22.30 15.46
CA ALA A 258 -22.33 22.68 16.44
C ALA A 258 -21.73 22.87 17.85
N LEU A 259 -20.73 22.07 18.21
CA LEU A 259 -19.99 22.23 19.46
C LEU A 259 -19.10 23.48 19.46
N GLN A 260 -18.42 23.75 18.34
CA GLN A 260 -17.59 24.95 18.14
C GLN A 260 -18.37 26.25 18.35
N GLN A 261 -19.63 26.31 17.89
CA GLN A 261 -20.50 27.48 18.09
C GLN A 261 -20.79 27.78 19.56
N LYS A 262 -20.61 26.80 20.45
CA LYS A 262 -20.82 26.95 21.89
C LYS A 262 -19.52 27.20 22.64
N GLU A 263 -18.41 26.65 22.16
CA GLU A 263 -17.09 26.84 22.74
C GLU A 263 -15.99 26.75 21.68
N ASP A 264 -15.16 27.79 21.61
CA ASP A 264 -14.04 27.89 20.68
C ASP A 264 -12.80 27.21 21.28
N SER A 265 -12.74 25.88 21.17
CA SER A 265 -11.70 25.03 21.77
C SER A 265 -10.72 24.50 20.74
N GLN A 266 -9.43 24.45 21.12
CA GLN A 266 -8.36 23.88 20.29
C GLN A 266 -8.64 22.42 19.89
N ASP A 267 -9.18 21.60 20.79
CA ASP A 267 -9.50 20.20 20.50
C ASP A 267 -10.59 20.08 19.43
N ILE A 268 -11.59 20.98 19.45
CA ILE A 268 -12.68 20.99 18.47
C ILE A 268 -12.15 21.40 17.10
N HIS A 269 -11.28 22.42 17.04
CA HIS A 269 -10.60 22.78 15.80
C HIS A 269 -9.77 21.62 15.24
N GLU A 270 -9.04 20.89 16.08
CA GLU A 270 -8.30 19.71 15.61
C GLU A 270 -9.23 18.64 15.04
N CYS A 271 -10.36 18.34 15.69
CA CYS A 271 -11.36 17.40 15.19
C CYS A 271 -11.96 17.84 13.84
N ILE A 272 -12.28 19.13 13.66
CA ILE A 272 -12.77 19.66 12.38
C ILE A 272 -11.68 19.59 11.31
N GLY A 273 -10.43 19.92 11.66
CA GLY A 273 -9.29 19.81 10.77
C GLY A 273 -9.10 18.38 10.26
N LEU A 274 -9.23 17.37 11.14
CA LEU A 274 -9.20 15.95 10.74
C LEU A 274 -10.33 15.62 9.76
N CYS A 275 -11.56 16.08 10.00
CA CYS A 275 -12.66 15.87 9.07
C CYS A 275 -12.35 16.46 7.68
N TYR A 276 -11.82 17.68 7.60
CA TYR A 276 -11.41 18.29 6.33
C TYR A 276 -10.27 17.53 5.66
N GLU A 277 -9.25 17.09 6.42
CA GLU A 277 -8.13 16.30 5.89
C GLU A 277 -8.64 15.01 5.26
N ILE A 278 -9.51 14.27 5.96
CA ILE A 278 -10.06 13.00 5.49
C ILE A 278 -10.85 13.15 4.18
N ILE A 279 -11.62 14.23 4.01
CA ILE A 279 -12.38 14.47 2.76
C ILE A 279 -11.55 15.16 1.66
N GLY A 280 -10.29 15.46 1.92
CA GLY A 280 -9.39 16.04 0.91
C GLY A 280 -9.43 17.56 0.78
N ASN A 281 -9.93 18.29 1.78
CA ASN A 281 -9.83 19.75 1.82
C ASN A 281 -8.65 20.18 2.69
N TYR A 282 -7.46 20.14 2.10
CA TYR A 282 -6.22 20.35 2.83
C TYR A 282 -6.00 21.81 3.20
N THR A 283 -6.53 22.74 2.40
CA THR A 283 -6.50 24.17 2.73
C THR A 283 -7.27 24.44 4.03
N LYS A 284 -8.53 24.00 4.13
CA LYS A 284 -9.32 24.21 5.36
C LYS A 284 -8.84 23.37 6.53
N ALA A 285 -8.35 22.15 6.28
CA ALA A 285 -7.72 21.35 7.33
C ALA A 285 -6.57 22.11 8.00
N LYS A 286 -5.70 22.74 7.18
CA LYS A 286 -4.60 23.57 7.68
C LYS A 286 -5.08 24.76 8.49
N GLU A 287 -6.09 25.51 8.02
CA GLU A 287 -6.67 26.64 8.76
C GLU A 287 -7.17 26.21 10.15
N GLU A 288 -7.82 25.05 10.25
CA GLU A 288 -8.30 24.53 11.53
C GLU A 288 -7.15 24.02 12.41
N TYR A 289 -6.09 23.42 11.84
CA TYR A 289 -4.90 23.03 12.61
C TYR A 289 -4.07 24.22 13.11
N GLU A 290 -4.06 25.33 12.37
CA GLU A 290 -3.46 26.59 12.83
C GLU A 290 -4.22 27.16 14.04
N LYS A 291 -5.56 27.08 14.04
CA LYS A 291 -6.39 27.47 15.19
C LYS A 291 -6.23 26.53 16.38
N SER A 292 -6.05 25.23 16.15
CA SER A 292 -5.76 24.28 17.23
C SER A 292 -4.35 24.40 17.81
N GLY A 293 -3.41 25.00 17.07
CA GLY A 293 -2.00 25.10 17.46
C GLY A 293 -1.22 23.79 17.33
N ASN A 294 -1.77 22.77 16.64
CA ASN A 294 -1.14 21.46 16.52
C ASN A 294 -0.06 21.44 15.41
N ASN A 295 1.16 21.82 15.76
CA ASN A 295 2.30 21.87 14.82
C ASN A 295 2.62 20.54 14.13
N LYS A 296 2.32 19.40 14.76
CA LYS A 296 2.51 18.07 14.15
C LYS A 296 1.53 17.89 13.00
N ARG A 297 0.26 18.23 13.20
CA ARG A 297 -0.79 18.17 12.17
C ARG A 297 -0.53 19.20 11.07
N ILE A 298 -0.10 20.41 11.40
CA ILE A 298 0.31 21.43 10.42
C ILE A 298 1.44 20.91 9.51
N SER A 299 2.44 20.24 10.09
CA SER A 299 3.55 19.67 9.31
C SER A 299 3.07 18.54 8.40
N ALA A 300 2.20 17.66 8.89
CA ALA A 300 1.63 16.55 8.11
C ALA A 300 0.74 17.05 6.97
N ILE A 301 -0.14 18.03 7.21
CA ILE A 301 -1.03 18.55 6.17
C ILE A 301 -0.26 19.33 5.11
N ASN A 302 0.85 20.01 5.46
CA ASN A 302 1.69 20.68 4.46
C ASN A 302 2.28 19.69 3.45
N GLU A 303 2.58 18.46 3.87
CA GLU A 303 3.02 17.41 2.96
C GLU A 303 1.90 16.95 2.01
N GLN A 304 0.67 16.84 2.51
CA GLN A 304 -0.49 16.53 1.69
C GLN A 304 -0.84 17.67 0.71
N ILE A 305 -0.69 18.93 1.14
CA ILE A 305 -0.79 20.12 0.28
C ILE A 305 0.28 20.07 -0.83
N ARG A 306 1.52 19.72 -0.50
CA ARG A 306 2.58 19.55 -1.50
C ARG A 306 2.21 18.50 -2.53
N VAL A 307 1.69 17.35 -2.10
CA VAL A 307 1.20 16.28 -2.99
C VAL A 307 0.09 16.81 -3.91
N ARG A 308 -0.90 17.51 -3.34
CA ARG A 308 -2.00 18.13 -4.08
C ARG A 308 -1.49 19.12 -5.14
N ASP A 309 -0.56 20.00 -4.77
CA ASP A 309 0.00 21.02 -5.66
C ASP A 309 0.82 20.38 -6.80
N ILE A 310 1.54 19.28 -6.51
CA ILE A 310 2.18 18.48 -7.56
C ILE A 310 1.12 17.95 -8.53
N LEU A 311 0.02 17.34 -8.06
CA LEU A 311 -1.04 16.85 -8.94
C LEU A 311 -1.62 17.97 -9.83
N VAL A 312 -1.90 19.15 -9.26
CA VAL A 312 -2.38 20.31 -10.02
C VAL A 312 -1.38 20.72 -11.10
N SER A 313 -0.07 20.70 -10.79
CA SER A 313 0.98 21.01 -11.78
C SER A 313 1.06 19.99 -12.92
N LEU A 314 0.53 18.77 -12.72
CA LEU A 314 0.40 17.73 -13.75
C LEU A 314 -0.93 17.84 -14.52
N GLY A 315 -1.74 18.86 -14.27
CA GLY A 315 -3.03 19.07 -14.91
C GLY A 315 -4.19 18.26 -14.30
N VAL A 316 -3.98 17.63 -13.13
CA VAL A 316 -5.07 16.97 -12.40
C VAL A 316 -5.99 18.03 -11.80
N LYS A 317 -7.29 17.93 -12.11
CA LYS A 317 -8.30 18.77 -11.46
C LYS A 317 -8.50 18.31 -10.02
N VAL A 318 -8.08 19.14 -9.07
CA VAL A 318 -8.33 18.94 -7.64
C VAL A 318 -9.50 19.82 -7.23
N GLU A 319 -10.51 19.22 -6.59
CA GLU A 319 -11.62 19.93 -5.96
C GLU A 319 -11.59 19.65 -4.46
N GLU A 320 -11.45 20.70 -3.65
CA GLU A 320 -11.48 20.59 -2.20
C GLU A 320 -12.93 20.69 -1.71
N GLY A 321 -13.47 19.58 -1.23
CA GLY A 321 -14.87 19.49 -0.80
C GLY A 321 -15.13 20.31 0.47
N GLU A 322 -16.32 20.89 0.56
CA GLU A 322 -16.80 21.50 1.81
C GLU A 322 -17.41 20.46 2.74
N LEU A 323 -17.37 20.69 4.06
CA LEU A 323 -18.04 19.86 5.07
C LEU A 323 -19.52 20.20 5.17
#